data_AF-A0A5C6DPZ4-F1
#
_entry.id   AF-A0A5C6DPZ4-F1
#
_cell.length_a   1.000
_cell.length_b   1.000
_cell.length_c   1.000
_cell.angle_alpha   90.00
_cell.angle_beta   90.00
_cell.angle_gamma   90.00
#
_symmetry.space_group_name_H-M   'P 1'
#
loop_
_entity.id
_entity.type
_entity.pdbx_description
1 polymer ?
#
loop_
_entity_poly.entity_id
_entity_poly.type
_entity_poly.pdbx_seq_one_letter_code
_entity_poly.pdbx_strand_id
1 'polypeptide(L)'
;MSPLAIVWNSGSGRAAEITELRRTLAGRLTEWIDLSEISELETELRVVRVRGKRLERYYANIAAGGNWVRVSETITDELKSRWGAFRYIRGAIDVLPNMTSYRISATCDSGVFTQLDSWAVLVANGKPNAGRIEVAPKASPTDGLIDVVIVRNGTVGDMVEIVANNLLGDFLESDQVIFRQVRSLHPHSNPPMPFTMDGEVVDEAPVHFDVVPGAIHMHIGKH
;
A
#
# COMPACT_ATOMS: atom_id res chain seq x y z
N MET A 1 37.43 22.73 15.77
CA MET A 1 36.01 22.67 15.32
C MET A 1 35.75 21.25 14.90
N SER A 2 34.71 20.61 15.42
CA SER A 2 34.32 19.26 15.00
C SER A 2 33.71 19.29 13.59
N PRO A 3 33.96 18.27 12.75
CA PRO A 3 33.35 18.18 11.43
C PRO A 3 31.82 18.16 11.52
N LEU A 4 31.15 18.72 10.52
CA LEU A 4 29.73 18.51 10.30
C LEU A 4 29.53 17.11 9.69
N ALA A 5 28.96 16.19 10.46
CA ALA A 5 28.60 14.87 9.96
C ALA A 5 27.33 14.94 9.10
N ILE A 6 27.37 14.33 7.92
CA ILE A 6 26.28 14.22 6.96
C ILE A 6 26.04 12.75 6.70
N VAL A 7 24.92 12.26 7.22
CA VAL A 7 24.45 10.90 6.99
C VAL A 7 23.53 10.90 5.77
N TRP A 8 23.76 9.98 4.84
CA TRP A 8 22.99 9.89 3.60
C TRP A 8 22.75 8.44 3.18
N ASN A 9 21.76 8.20 2.32
CA ASN A 9 21.45 6.87 1.80
C ASN A 9 21.75 6.80 0.29
N SER A 10 22.79 6.08 -0.10
CA SER A 10 23.14 5.87 -1.52
C SER A 10 22.07 5.14 -2.32
N GLY A 11 21.23 4.32 -1.67
CA GLY A 11 20.09 3.63 -2.28
C GLY A 11 18.84 4.48 -2.49
N SER A 12 18.84 5.77 -2.11
CA SER A 12 17.65 6.64 -2.20
C SER A 12 17.25 7.08 -3.63
N GLY A 13 18.09 6.79 -4.63
CA GLY A 13 17.90 7.30 -6.00
C GLY A 13 18.20 8.80 -6.16
N ARG A 14 18.66 9.49 -5.11
CA ARG A 14 18.94 10.94 -5.09
C ARG A 14 20.42 11.29 -5.25
N ALA A 15 21.11 10.58 -6.16
CA ALA A 15 22.55 10.76 -6.36
C ALA A 15 22.91 12.17 -6.85
N ALA A 16 22.03 12.80 -7.63
CA ALA A 16 22.25 14.14 -8.16
C ALA A 16 22.21 15.20 -7.05
N GLU A 17 21.23 15.11 -6.15
CA GLU A 17 21.07 16.02 -5.01
C GLU A 17 22.24 15.91 -4.04
N ILE A 18 22.76 14.69 -3.81
CA ILE A 18 23.94 14.47 -2.97
C ILE A 18 25.19 15.07 -3.58
N THR A 19 25.35 14.96 -4.90
CA THR A 19 26.47 15.57 -5.63
C THR A 19 26.47 17.09 -5.50
N GLU A 20 25.29 17.71 -5.60
CA GLU A 20 25.13 19.15 -5.41
C GLU A 20 25.40 19.60 -3.97
N LEU A 21 24.94 18.81 -3.00
CA LEU A 21 25.21 19.05 -1.59
C LEU A 21 26.72 19.01 -1.28
N ARG A 22 27.44 18.03 -1.85
CA ARG A 22 28.91 17.93 -1.74
C ARG A 22 29.61 19.16 -2.30
N ARG A 23 29.18 19.65 -3.47
CA ARG A 23 29.73 20.86 -4.09
C ARG A 23 29.53 22.09 -3.20
N THR A 24 28.33 22.25 -2.66
CA THR A 24 27.95 23.37 -1.78
C THR A 24 28.79 23.40 -0.50
N LEU A 25 29.21 22.22 -0.02
CA LEU A 25 29.92 22.06 1.25
C LEU A 25 31.43 21.88 1.10
N ALA A 26 32.00 21.94 -0.10
CA ALA A 26 33.41 21.67 -0.38
C ALA A 26 34.41 22.52 0.44
N GLY A 27 33.99 23.67 0.96
CA GLY A 27 34.80 24.55 1.82
C GLY A 27 34.59 24.33 3.33
N ARG A 28 33.78 23.36 3.76
CA ARG A 28 33.50 23.07 5.18
C ARG A 28 34.16 21.75 5.58
N LEU A 29 34.63 21.69 6.82
CA LEU A 29 35.05 20.43 7.44
C LEU A 29 33.81 19.54 7.60
N THR A 30 33.64 18.58 6.70
CA THR A 30 32.49 17.66 6.66
C THR A 30 32.95 16.22 6.68
N GLU A 31 32.16 15.37 7.34
CA GLU A 31 32.31 13.92 7.33
C GLU A 31 31.05 13.34 6.68
N TRP A 32 31.21 12.45 5.72
CA TRP A 32 30.11 11.86 4.96
C TRP A 32 30.02 10.39 5.28
N ILE A 33 28.89 9.99 5.85
CA ILE A 33 28.66 8.62 6.32
C ILE A 33 27.51 8.05 5.51
N ASP A 34 27.76 7.00 4.74
CA ASP A 34 26.67 6.27 4.09
C ASP A 34 25.92 5.46 5.15
N LEU A 35 24.59 5.51 5.11
CA LEU A 35 23.71 4.74 6.00
C LEU A 35 24.02 3.24 5.96
N SER A 36 24.45 2.72 4.81
CA SER A 36 24.87 1.32 4.68
C SER A 36 26.15 0.97 5.45
N GLU A 37 27.04 1.94 5.67
CA GLU A 37 28.30 1.73 6.41
C GLU A 37 28.07 1.62 7.93
N ILE A 38 26.94 2.14 8.41
CA ILE A 38 26.59 2.17 9.84
C ILE A 38 25.34 1.36 10.19
N SER A 39 24.61 0.85 9.18
CA SER A 39 23.47 -0.02 9.39
C SER A 39 23.92 -1.47 9.48
N GLU A 40 23.96 -1.99 10.69
CA GLU A 40 24.18 -3.43 10.97
C GLU A 40 22.91 -4.28 10.73
N LEU A 41 21.80 -3.67 10.31
CA LEU A 41 20.52 -4.34 10.15
C LEU A 41 20.20 -4.54 8.67
N GLU A 42 20.69 -5.64 8.12
CA GLU A 42 20.15 -6.18 6.88
C GLU A 42 18.86 -6.95 7.18
N THR A 43 17.80 -6.63 6.44
CA THR A 43 16.55 -7.38 6.48
C THR A 43 16.19 -7.80 5.06
N GLU A 44 15.84 -9.07 4.93
CA GLU A 44 15.22 -9.58 3.71
C GLU A 44 13.76 -9.13 3.64
N LEU A 45 13.48 -8.27 2.66
CA LEU A 45 12.13 -7.90 2.30
C LEU A 45 11.64 -8.83 1.20
N ARG A 46 10.39 -9.27 1.38
CA ARG A 46 9.67 -10.01 0.36
C ARG A 46 8.90 -9.05 -0.52
N VAL A 47 8.68 -9.45 -1.76
CA VAL A 47 7.81 -8.74 -2.71
C VAL A 47 6.69 -9.68 -3.11
N VAL A 48 5.65 -9.10 -3.69
CA VAL A 48 4.54 -9.88 -4.24
C VAL A 48 4.69 -9.90 -5.75
N ARG A 49 4.72 -11.11 -6.30
CA ARG A 49 4.65 -11.33 -7.73
C ARG A 49 3.19 -11.33 -8.16
N VAL A 50 2.90 -10.65 -9.25
CA VAL A 50 1.59 -10.64 -9.89
C VAL A 50 1.69 -11.22 -11.29
N ARG A 51 0.87 -12.22 -11.59
CA ARG A 51 0.80 -12.86 -12.90
C ARG A 51 -0.59 -12.79 -13.50
N GLY A 52 -0.66 -12.38 -14.75
CA GLY A 52 -1.83 -12.54 -15.61
C GLY A 52 -1.52 -13.46 -16.78
N LYS A 53 -2.40 -13.44 -17.79
CA LYS A 53 -2.22 -14.17 -19.06
C LYS A 53 -1.00 -13.69 -19.86
N ARG A 54 -0.69 -12.39 -19.83
CA ARG A 54 0.43 -11.76 -20.55
C ARG A 54 1.25 -10.83 -19.66
N LEU A 55 0.92 -10.76 -18.37
CA LEU A 55 1.57 -9.91 -17.39
C LEU A 55 2.39 -10.74 -16.41
N GLU A 56 3.64 -10.31 -16.16
CA GLU A 56 4.35 -10.61 -14.93
C GLU A 56 4.93 -9.31 -14.38
N ARG A 57 4.59 -9.00 -13.12
CA ARG A 57 5.01 -7.79 -12.39
C ARG A 57 5.30 -8.14 -10.94
N TYR A 58 5.95 -7.22 -10.25
CA TYR A 58 6.24 -7.31 -8.83
C TYR A 58 5.89 -5.98 -8.18
N TYR A 59 5.39 -6.02 -6.95
CA TYR A 59 5.21 -4.83 -6.11
C TYR A 59 5.70 -5.10 -4.70
N ALA A 60 6.13 -4.03 -4.03
CA ALA A 60 6.69 -4.11 -2.67
C ALA A 60 5.69 -3.69 -1.60
N ASN A 61 4.76 -2.76 -1.90
CA ASN A 61 3.89 -2.19 -0.89
C ASN A 61 2.45 -2.72 -1.00
N ILE A 62 1.71 -2.36 -2.06
CA ILE A 62 0.29 -2.68 -2.16
C ILE A 62 -0.18 -2.79 -3.61
N ALA A 63 -1.03 -3.78 -3.86
CA ALA A 63 -1.93 -3.75 -5.01
C ALA A 63 -3.35 -3.39 -4.56
N ALA A 64 -4.01 -2.49 -5.28
CA ALA A 64 -5.34 -2.02 -4.91
C ALA A 64 -6.31 -2.11 -6.10
N GLY A 65 -7.40 -2.84 -5.89
CA GLY A 65 -8.36 -3.18 -6.93
C GLY A 65 -9.70 -2.47 -6.81
N GLY A 66 -10.39 -2.35 -7.94
CA GLY A 66 -11.77 -1.88 -8.01
C GLY A 66 -11.86 -0.37 -7.95
N ASN A 67 -12.75 0.16 -7.10
CA ASN A 67 -12.95 1.61 -7.04
C ASN A 67 -11.72 2.37 -6.52
N TRP A 68 -10.77 1.70 -5.87
CA TRP A 68 -9.53 2.32 -5.40
C TRP A 68 -8.69 2.92 -6.54
N VAL A 69 -8.72 2.29 -7.72
CA VAL A 69 -8.05 2.77 -8.94
C VAL A 69 -8.59 4.15 -9.37
N ARG A 70 -9.85 4.44 -9.08
CA ARG A 70 -10.52 5.70 -9.44
C ARG A 70 -10.45 6.76 -8.35
N VAL A 71 -10.30 6.34 -7.08
CA VAL A 71 -10.31 7.24 -5.92
C VAL A 71 -8.94 7.88 -5.67
N SER A 72 -7.85 7.25 -6.11
CA SER A 72 -6.49 7.79 -5.95
C SER A 72 -6.24 9.12 -6.68
N GLU A 73 -7.06 9.47 -7.68
CA GLU A 73 -6.95 10.73 -8.43
C GLU A 73 -7.56 11.94 -7.68
N THR A 74 -8.44 11.72 -6.70
CA THR A 74 -9.22 12.78 -6.05
C THR A 74 -8.55 13.33 -4.79
N ILE A 75 -7.47 12.70 -4.31
CA ILE A 75 -6.77 13.10 -3.07
C ILE A 75 -5.47 13.82 -3.43
N THR A 76 -5.59 15.01 -4.03
CA THR A 76 -4.47 15.96 -4.12
C THR A 76 -4.81 17.25 -3.34
N ASP A 77 -3.92 17.58 -2.40
CA ASP A 77 -3.67 18.90 -1.79
C ASP A 77 -4.83 19.77 -1.23
N GLU A 78 -5.75 19.20 -0.42
CA GLU A 78 -6.67 20.00 0.41
C GLU A 78 -6.55 19.81 1.94
N LEU A 79 -5.38 19.34 2.39
CA LEU A 79 -5.12 18.93 3.78
C LEU A 79 -4.65 20.08 4.71
N LYS A 80 -5.43 21.16 4.84
CA LYS A 80 -5.16 22.24 5.83
C LYS A 80 -6.39 22.85 6.52
N SER A 81 -7.29 22.07 7.13
CA SER A 81 -8.40 22.67 7.91
C SER A 81 -9.01 21.82 9.03
N ARG A 82 -9.50 22.52 10.09
CA ARG A 82 -10.09 22.11 11.38
C ARG A 82 -11.38 21.24 11.32
N TRP A 83 -11.74 20.69 10.15
CA TRP A 83 -12.97 19.90 9.92
C TRP A 83 -12.69 18.49 9.37
N GLY A 84 -11.59 17.87 9.80
CA GLY A 84 -11.02 16.64 9.23
C GLY A 84 -12.03 15.52 8.96
N ALA A 85 -12.72 15.01 9.98
CA ALA A 85 -13.60 13.83 9.86
C ALA A 85 -14.84 14.06 8.97
N PHE A 86 -15.49 15.22 9.07
CA PHE A 86 -16.70 15.53 8.29
C PHE A 86 -16.43 15.63 6.79
N ARG A 87 -15.22 16.01 6.38
CA ARG A 87 -14.82 16.04 4.97
C ARG A 87 -14.60 14.63 4.40
N TYR A 88 -14.02 13.71 5.17
CA TYR A 88 -13.91 12.31 4.75
C TYR A 88 -15.30 11.68 4.55
N ILE A 89 -16.22 11.93 5.49
CA ILE A 89 -17.62 11.47 5.38
C ILE A 89 -18.30 12.06 4.14
N ARG A 90 -18.17 13.38 3.91
CA ARG A 90 -18.77 14.03 2.74
C ARG A 90 -18.19 13.50 1.42
N GLY A 91 -16.87 13.38 1.33
CA GLY A 91 -16.22 12.77 0.15
C GLY A 91 -16.70 11.35 -0.09
N ALA A 92 -16.88 10.56 0.98
CA ALA A 92 -17.37 9.19 0.88
C ALA A 92 -18.82 9.11 0.38
N ILE A 93 -19.70 10.04 0.79
CA ILE A 93 -21.06 10.18 0.26
C ILE A 93 -21.05 10.53 -1.22
N ASP A 94 -20.18 11.47 -1.62
CA ASP A 94 -20.15 12.00 -2.99
C ASP A 94 -19.63 10.96 -4.01
N VAL A 95 -18.73 10.04 -3.61
CA VAL A 95 -18.19 9.00 -4.51
C VAL A 95 -19.11 7.78 -4.64
N LEU A 96 -19.92 7.49 -3.63
CA LEU A 96 -20.70 6.26 -3.53
C LEU A 96 -21.58 5.95 -4.76
N PRO A 97 -22.35 6.90 -5.33
CA PRO A 97 -23.24 6.63 -6.46
C PRO A 97 -22.49 6.17 -7.72
N ASN A 98 -21.19 6.49 -7.81
CA ASN A 98 -20.34 6.18 -8.94
C ASN A 98 -19.51 4.90 -8.73
N MET A 99 -19.64 4.23 -7.56
CA MET A 99 -18.88 3.04 -7.24
C MET A 99 -19.43 1.82 -7.94
N THR A 100 -18.54 1.10 -8.63
CA THR A 100 -18.86 -0.20 -9.23
C THR A 100 -18.87 -1.28 -8.16
N SER A 101 -19.91 -2.10 -8.11
CA SER A 101 -19.90 -3.33 -7.32
C SER A 101 -19.30 -4.46 -8.15
N TYR A 102 -18.34 -5.17 -7.57
CA TYR A 102 -17.66 -6.31 -8.16
C TYR A 102 -18.06 -7.56 -7.40
N ARG A 103 -18.60 -8.56 -8.11
CA ARG A 103 -18.83 -9.88 -7.54
C ARG A 103 -17.56 -10.69 -7.59
N ILE A 104 -16.99 -10.99 -6.44
CA ILE A 104 -15.68 -11.63 -6.28
C ILE A 104 -15.81 -13.07 -5.79
N SER A 105 -15.02 -13.94 -6.39
CA SER A 105 -14.57 -15.20 -5.80
C SER A 105 -13.05 -15.22 -5.78
N ALA A 106 -12.45 -15.83 -4.76
CA ALA A 106 -11.00 -15.94 -4.70
C ALA A 106 -10.58 -17.24 -4.04
N THR A 107 -9.54 -17.86 -4.57
CA THR A 107 -8.87 -18.99 -3.90
C THR A 107 -7.57 -18.50 -3.27
N CYS A 108 -7.33 -18.91 -2.03
CA CYS A 108 -6.08 -18.68 -1.31
C CYS A 108 -5.61 -19.99 -0.65
N ASP A 109 -4.39 -19.99 -0.14
CA ASP A 109 -3.81 -21.12 0.59
C ASP A 109 -4.63 -21.55 1.82
N SER A 110 -5.32 -20.61 2.45
CA SER A 110 -6.20 -20.86 3.61
C SER A 110 -7.67 -21.15 3.27
N GLY A 111 -8.04 -21.27 1.99
CA GLY A 111 -9.39 -21.65 1.56
C GLY A 111 -9.96 -20.77 0.43
N VAL A 112 -11.29 -20.61 0.42
CA VAL A 112 -12.00 -19.91 -0.67
C VAL A 112 -12.86 -18.78 -0.11
N PHE A 113 -12.88 -17.67 -0.83
CA PHE A 113 -13.89 -16.62 -0.72
C PHE A 113 -14.91 -16.82 -1.85
N THR A 114 -16.20 -16.85 -1.53
CA THR A 114 -17.25 -17.20 -2.50
C THR A 114 -18.30 -16.11 -2.59
N GLN A 115 -18.53 -15.60 -3.81
CA GLN A 115 -19.64 -14.73 -4.19
C GLN A 115 -19.83 -13.51 -3.27
N LEU A 116 -18.77 -12.75 -3.07
CA LEU A 116 -18.80 -11.51 -2.30
C LEU A 116 -18.99 -10.31 -3.22
N ASP A 117 -20.06 -9.55 -3.02
CA ASP A 117 -20.19 -8.25 -3.67
C ASP A 117 -19.32 -7.23 -2.90
N SER A 118 -18.47 -6.53 -3.63
CA SER A 118 -17.40 -5.71 -3.04
C SER A 118 -17.14 -4.44 -3.83
N TRP A 119 -16.62 -3.42 -3.15
CA TRP A 119 -16.18 -2.17 -3.77
C TRP A 119 -14.69 -2.15 -4.08
N ALA A 120 -13.88 -2.81 -3.25
CA ALA A 120 -12.43 -2.80 -3.39
C ALA A 120 -11.80 -4.08 -2.79
N VAL A 121 -10.64 -4.44 -3.33
CA VAL A 121 -9.75 -5.45 -2.75
C VAL A 121 -8.36 -4.85 -2.65
N LEU A 122 -7.79 -4.87 -1.46
CA LEU A 122 -6.41 -4.48 -1.21
C LEU A 122 -5.60 -5.74 -0.93
N VAL A 123 -4.42 -5.82 -1.54
CA VAL A 123 -3.45 -6.90 -1.34
C VAL A 123 -2.14 -6.26 -0.92
N ALA A 124 -1.93 -6.16 0.39
CA ALA A 124 -0.84 -5.40 0.98
C ALA A 124 0.29 -6.32 1.47
N ASN A 125 1.53 -5.90 1.20
CA ASN A 125 2.77 -6.50 1.68
C ASN A 125 3.52 -5.54 2.61
N GLY A 126 3.46 -4.23 2.33
CA GLY A 126 3.89 -3.18 3.25
C GLY A 126 2.70 -2.51 3.93
N LYS A 127 2.96 -1.74 4.99
CA LYS A 127 1.96 -0.88 5.64
C LYS A 127 1.78 0.37 4.79
N PRO A 128 0.72 0.47 3.97
CA PRO A 128 0.55 1.60 3.07
C PRO A 128 0.10 2.79 3.90
N ASN A 129 0.92 3.82 3.95
CA ASN A 129 0.60 5.08 4.61
C ASN A 129 0.26 6.14 3.56
N ALA A 130 -1.01 6.23 3.17
CA ALA A 130 -1.50 7.28 2.29
C ALA A 130 -1.88 8.53 3.14
N GLY A 131 -0.88 9.24 3.66
CA GLY A 131 -1.09 10.55 4.29
C GLY A 131 -1.91 10.56 5.60
N ARG A 132 -2.00 9.41 6.31
CA ARG A 132 -2.60 9.12 7.65
C ARG A 132 -3.66 8.00 7.65
N ILE A 133 -4.10 7.53 6.48
CA ILE A 133 -5.05 6.42 6.39
C ILE A 133 -4.24 5.12 6.37
N GLU A 134 -4.40 4.30 7.42
CA GLU A 134 -3.80 2.97 7.52
C GLU A 134 -4.84 1.93 7.11
N VAL A 135 -4.71 1.39 5.89
CA VAL A 135 -5.68 0.43 5.32
C VAL A 135 -5.28 -1.03 5.48
N ALA A 136 -4.04 -1.29 5.88
CA ALA A 136 -3.53 -2.63 6.17
C ALA A 136 -2.53 -2.56 7.35
N PRO A 137 -3.02 -2.33 8.58
CA PRO A 137 -2.16 -2.07 9.75
C PRO A 137 -1.30 -3.26 10.18
N LYS A 138 -1.66 -4.47 9.74
CA LYS A 138 -0.98 -5.73 10.08
C LYS A 138 0.04 -6.16 9.02
N ALA A 139 0.09 -5.50 7.85
CA ALA A 139 0.94 -5.90 6.75
C ALA A 139 2.42 -5.80 7.14
N SER A 140 3.20 -6.81 6.76
CA SER A 140 4.63 -6.84 7.00
C SER A 140 5.37 -7.52 5.84
N PRO A 141 6.39 -6.87 5.24
CA PRO A 141 7.16 -7.48 4.17
C PRO A 141 8.08 -8.61 4.67
N THR A 142 8.14 -8.84 5.99
CA THR A 142 9.07 -9.77 6.64
C THR A 142 8.41 -11.03 7.22
N ASP A 143 7.08 -11.14 7.21
CA ASP A 143 6.37 -12.30 7.77
C ASP A 143 6.05 -13.42 6.74
N GLY A 144 6.19 -13.11 5.46
CA GLY A 144 5.91 -14.06 4.38
C GLY A 144 4.43 -14.24 4.06
N LEU A 145 3.61 -13.27 4.42
CA LEU A 145 2.18 -13.19 4.16
C LEU A 145 1.85 -11.91 3.37
N ILE A 146 0.67 -11.91 2.75
CA ILE A 146 0.00 -10.72 2.24
C ILE A 146 -1.31 -10.53 2.98
N ASP A 147 -1.56 -9.28 3.33
CA ASP A 147 -2.81 -8.83 3.93
C ASP A 147 -3.84 -8.59 2.82
N VAL A 148 -4.88 -9.42 2.81
CA VAL A 148 -6.02 -9.28 1.91
C VAL A 148 -7.15 -8.60 2.66
N VAL A 149 -7.50 -7.41 2.20
CA VAL A 149 -8.61 -6.61 2.74
C VAL A 149 -9.66 -6.47 1.64
N ILE A 150 -10.85 -7.02 1.88
CA ILE A 150 -11.99 -6.85 0.98
C ILE A 150 -12.97 -5.89 1.63
N VAL A 151 -13.27 -4.79 0.93
CA VAL A 151 -14.30 -3.85 1.34
C VAL A 151 -15.60 -4.24 0.65
N ARG A 152 -16.58 -4.69 1.42
CA ARG A 152 -17.91 -5.06 0.92
C ARG A 152 -18.60 -3.87 0.27
N ASN A 153 -19.49 -4.13 -0.67
CA ASN A 153 -20.40 -3.10 -1.13
C ASN A 153 -21.52 -2.88 -0.09
N GLY A 154 -22.17 -1.73 -0.15
CA GLY A 154 -23.25 -1.41 0.78
C GLY A 154 -23.91 -0.08 0.48
N THR A 155 -24.39 0.53 1.55
CA THR A 155 -25.10 1.82 1.58
C THR A 155 -24.17 2.96 1.98
N VAL A 156 -24.72 4.17 2.02
CA VAL A 156 -24.03 5.35 2.59
C VAL A 156 -23.66 5.11 4.05
N GLY A 157 -24.53 4.47 4.84
CA GLY A 157 -24.25 4.19 6.25
C GLY A 157 -23.04 3.29 6.42
N ASP A 158 -22.94 2.24 5.61
CA ASP A 158 -21.82 1.30 5.61
C ASP A 158 -20.50 1.99 5.27
N MET A 159 -20.52 2.91 4.30
CA MET A 159 -19.35 3.71 3.95
C MET A 159 -18.92 4.66 5.09
N VAL A 160 -19.88 5.28 5.78
CA VAL A 160 -19.61 6.13 6.94
C VAL A 160 -18.99 5.32 8.07
N GLU A 161 -19.48 4.11 8.32
CA GLU A 161 -18.91 3.18 9.30
C GLU A 161 -17.45 2.84 8.99
N ILE A 162 -17.14 2.48 7.73
CA ILE A 162 -15.77 2.19 7.29
C ILE A 162 -14.83 3.38 7.58
N VAL A 163 -15.23 4.60 7.21
CA VAL A 163 -14.44 5.81 7.43
C VAL A 163 -14.25 6.10 8.91
N ALA A 164 -15.31 5.96 9.71
CA ALA A 164 -15.25 6.19 11.15
C ALA A 164 -14.31 5.21 11.85
N ASN A 165 -14.42 3.90 11.55
CA ASN A 165 -13.55 2.86 12.09
C ASN A 165 -12.10 3.08 11.66
N ASN A 166 -11.84 3.53 10.43
CA ASN A 166 -10.49 3.90 10.01
C ASN A 166 -9.89 5.05 10.84
N LEU A 167 -10.67 6.09 11.13
CA LEU A 167 -10.21 7.21 11.96
C LEU A 167 -9.95 6.82 13.42
N LEU A 168 -10.64 5.79 13.92
CA LEU A 168 -10.46 5.25 15.27
C LEU A 168 -9.32 4.21 15.36
N GLY A 169 -8.82 3.73 14.21
CA GLY A 169 -7.81 2.66 14.15
C GLY A 169 -8.38 1.24 14.13
N ASP A 170 -9.71 1.10 14.13
CA ASP A 170 -10.44 -0.17 14.20
C ASP A 170 -10.96 -0.62 12.82
N PHE A 171 -10.32 -0.17 11.74
CA PHE A 171 -10.76 -0.43 10.36
C PHE A 171 -11.00 -1.92 10.05
N LEU A 172 -10.13 -2.80 10.54
CA LEU A 172 -10.24 -4.24 10.32
C LEU A 172 -11.37 -4.91 11.11
N GLU A 173 -11.93 -4.22 12.11
CA GLU A 173 -13.03 -4.72 12.96
C GLU A 173 -14.41 -4.30 12.42
N SER A 174 -14.47 -3.51 11.33
CA SER A 174 -15.75 -3.16 10.68
C SER A 174 -16.39 -4.39 10.05
N ASP A 175 -17.72 -4.52 10.19
CA ASP A 175 -18.50 -5.59 9.55
C ASP A 175 -18.43 -5.53 8.01
N GLN A 176 -18.09 -4.35 7.48
CA GLN A 176 -17.91 -4.11 6.05
C GLN A 176 -16.54 -4.54 5.51
N VAL A 177 -15.63 -4.95 6.39
CA VAL A 177 -14.26 -5.34 6.02
C VAL A 177 -14.07 -6.82 6.28
N ILE A 178 -13.57 -7.53 5.27
CA ILE A 178 -13.09 -8.90 5.42
C ILE A 178 -11.58 -8.85 5.36
N PHE A 179 -10.93 -9.33 6.42
CA PHE A 179 -9.49 -9.40 6.54
C PHE A 179 -8.99 -10.85 6.53
N ARG A 180 -7.91 -11.12 5.80
CA ARG A 180 -7.20 -12.40 5.86
C ARG A 180 -5.74 -12.22 5.53
N GLN A 181 -4.87 -12.96 6.22
CA GLN A 181 -3.47 -13.11 5.84
C GLN A 181 -3.28 -14.43 5.08
N VAL A 182 -2.64 -14.36 3.91
CA VAL A 182 -2.49 -15.50 2.99
C VAL A 182 -1.11 -15.47 2.34
N ARG A 183 -0.63 -16.58 1.77
CA ARG A 183 0.62 -16.59 0.97
C ARG A 183 0.39 -16.37 -0.52
N SER A 184 -0.84 -16.66 -0.97
CA SER A 184 -1.25 -16.51 -2.36
C SER A 184 -2.73 -16.15 -2.44
N LEU A 185 -3.10 -15.31 -3.41
CA LEU A 185 -4.48 -14.93 -3.68
C LEU A 185 -4.76 -14.96 -5.18
N HIS A 186 -5.78 -15.68 -5.60
CA HIS A 186 -6.23 -15.74 -6.99
C HIS A 186 -7.67 -15.23 -7.09
N PRO A 187 -7.88 -13.91 -7.20
CA PRO A 187 -9.20 -13.34 -7.34
C PRO A 187 -9.74 -13.43 -8.77
N HIS A 188 -11.03 -13.72 -8.85
CA HIS A 188 -11.86 -13.59 -10.03
C HIS A 188 -13.01 -12.66 -9.71
N SER A 189 -13.36 -11.79 -10.66
CA SER A 189 -14.41 -10.79 -10.46
C SER A 189 -15.26 -10.61 -11.71
N ASN A 190 -16.53 -10.25 -11.49
CA ASN A 190 -17.41 -9.76 -12.54
C ASN A 190 -18.07 -8.44 -12.09
N PRO A 191 -17.92 -7.33 -12.84
CA PRO A 191 -17.04 -7.17 -14.01
C PRO A 191 -15.56 -7.39 -13.66
N PRO A 192 -14.64 -7.52 -14.64
CA PRO A 192 -13.22 -7.62 -14.35
C PRO A 192 -12.73 -6.43 -13.53
N MET A 193 -12.14 -6.71 -12.38
CA MET A 193 -11.60 -5.70 -11.47
C MET A 193 -10.22 -5.22 -11.94
N PRO A 194 -10.03 -3.92 -12.23
CA PRO A 194 -8.71 -3.36 -12.48
C PRO A 194 -7.92 -3.26 -11.17
N PHE A 195 -6.60 -3.30 -11.25
CA PHE A 195 -5.70 -3.12 -10.11
C PHE A 195 -4.65 -2.05 -10.40
N THR A 196 -4.25 -1.33 -9.35
CA THR A 196 -2.94 -0.67 -9.32
C THR A 196 -1.93 -1.55 -8.58
N MET A 197 -0.65 -1.40 -8.90
CA MET A 197 0.49 -2.02 -8.21
C MET A 197 1.47 -0.91 -7.83
N ASP A 198 1.63 -0.63 -6.55
CA ASP A 198 2.43 0.49 -6.02
C ASP A 198 2.13 1.85 -6.71
N GLY A 199 0.89 2.04 -7.17
CA GLY A 199 0.42 3.26 -7.82
C GLY A 199 0.37 3.21 -9.36
N GLU A 200 0.94 2.18 -10.00
CA GLU A 200 0.86 2.01 -11.45
C GLU A 200 -0.37 1.19 -11.84
N VAL A 201 -1.19 1.69 -12.77
CA VAL A 201 -2.39 0.98 -13.25
C VAL A 201 -1.98 -0.22 -14.10
N VAL A 202 -2.62 -1.35 -13.83
CA VAL A 202 -2.48 -2.59 -14.60
C VAL A 202 -3.82 -2.95 -15.23
N ASP A 203 -3.85 -2.91 -16.56
CA ASP A 203 -5.03 -3.22 -17.37
C ASP A 203 -5.04 -4.70 -17.78
N GLU A 204 -5.01 -5.60 -16.79
CA GLU A 204 -5.15 -7.03 -17.01
C GLU A 204 -5.89 -7.69 -15.82
N ALA A 205 -6.88 -8.52 -16.13
CA ALA A 205 -7.62 -9.33 -15.16
C ALA A 205 -8.10 -10.64 -15.85
N PRO A 206 -8.12 -11.79 -15.15
CA PRO A 206 -7.70 -11.98 -13.77
C PRO A 206 -6.17 -11.93 -13.60
N VAL A 207 -5.74 -11.65 -12.38
CA VAL A 207 -4.34 -11.69 -11.95
C VAL A 207 -4.20 -12.55 -10.70
N HIS A 208 -3.02 -13.13 -10.51
CA HIS A 208 -2.67 -14.01 -9.41
C HIS A 208 -1.55 -13.38 -8.58
N PHE A 209 -1.69 -13.39 -7.26
CA PHE A 209 -0.74 -12.81 -6.32
C PHE A 209 -0.01 -13.91 -5.55
N ASP A 210 1.32 -13.88 -5.56
CA ASP A 210 2.19 -14.80 -4.81
C ASP A 210 3.25 -14.04 -4.02
N VAL A 211 3.43 -14.35 -2.74
CA VAL A 211 4.59 -13.88 -1.98
C VAL A 211 5.87 -14.54 -2.51
N VAL A 212 6.90 -13.73 -2.78
CA VAL A 212 8.22 -14.20 -3.18
C VAL A 212 9.20 -14.05 -2.02
N PRO A 213 9.68 -15.17 -1.43
CA PRO A 213 10.64 -15.12 -0.33
C PRO A 213 12.02 -14.63 -0.81
N GLY A 214 12.74 -13.90 0.06
CA GLY A 214 14.15 -13.52 -0.15
C GLY A 214 14.40 -12.64 -1.37
N ALA A 215 13.45 -11.78 -1.74
CA ALA A 215 13.51 -11.06 -3.01
C ALA A 215 14.46 -9.86 -2.98
N ILE A 216 14.57 -9.15 -1.86
CA ILE A 216 15.36 -7.92 -1.74
C ILE A 216 16.05 -7.87 -0.37
N HIS A 217 17.36 -7.58 -0.35
CA HIS A 217 18.07 -7.22 0.89
C HIS A 217 18.04 -5.70 1.06
N MET A 218 17.62 -5.23 2.23
CA MET A 218 17.56 -3.80 2.53
C MET A 218 18.14 -3.50 3.91
N HIS A 219 18.91 -2.41 4.01
CA HIS A 219 19.33 -1.85 5.28
C HIS A 219 18.18 -1.07 5.91
N ILE A 220 17.85 -1.37 7.17
CA ILE A 220 16.80 -0.66 7.92
C ILE A 220 17.38 0.09 9.13
N GLY A 221 16.67 1.11 9.59
CA GLY A 221 17.02 1.82 10.84
C GLY A 221 16.63 1.00 12.07
N LYS A 222 17.36 1.18 13.20
CA LYS A 222 16.92 0.68 14.52
C LYS A 222 15.69 1.51 14.94
N HIS A 223 14.55 0.84 15.16
CA HIS A 223 13.34 1.46 15.73
C HIS A 223 13.53 1.77 17.22
#